data_AF-A0A945DZF1-F1
#
_entry.id   AF-A0A945DZF1-F1
#
_cell.length_a   1.000
_cell.length_b   1.000
_cell.length_c   1.000
_cell.angle_alpha   90.00
_cell.angle_beta   90.00
_cell.angle_gamma   90.00
#
_symmetry.space_group_name_H-M   'P 1'
#
loop_
_entity.id
_entity.type
_entity.pdbx_description
1 polymer ?
#
loop_
_entity_poly.entity_id
_entity_poly.type
_entity_poly.pdbx_seq_one_letter_code
_entity_poly.pdbx_strand_id
1 'polypeptide(L)'
;MTDTQANVGEHLLVDDFVLNSKVFCGSTLQVTAPYGYVYGGVLQAGNLILLPNVGLPGTKETKSDKVSEEKSEPHTIIEVGITTNNRKQFNELQKLTDTSLQSLQDNLTEIDTILEQLEDGGWNEEKIETLSEFETEAEKNVISAFTNLRKRESHIEIKDLNRISNGGVVFITGKILTGTVINVRRSRFNVPATATDKAYSFDENGIKFNSCKELLKNYQQYFFRMPA
;
A
#
# COMPACT_ATOMS: atom_id res chain seq x y z
N MET A 1 4.08 -11.76 -17.08
CA MET A 1 4.96 -12.21 -15.99
C MET A 1 4.62 -13.67 -15.68
N THR A 2 5.62 -14.54 -15.62
CA THR A 2 5.41 -15.99 -15.42
C THR A 2 6.43 -16.51 -14.42
N ASP A 3 6.01 -17.35 -13.46
CA ASP A 3 6.87 -17.99 -12.46
C ASP A 3 7.85 -17.01 -11.77
N THR A 4 7.38 -15.79 -11.51
CA THR A 4 8.21 -14.68 -11.03
C THR A 4 7.86 -14.33 -9.58
N GLN A 5 8.87 -13.99 -8.78
CA GLN A 5 8.69 -13.29 -7.52
C GLN A 5 9.14 -11.83 -7.67
N ALA A 6 8.21 -10.89 -7.51
CA ALA A 6 8.46 -9.45 -7.68
C ALA A 6 8.03 -8.68 -6.44
N ASN A 7 8.87 -7.75 -5.99
CA ASN A 7 8.56 -6.81 -4.92
C ASN A 7 8.75 -5.39 -5.45
N VAL A 8 7.67 -4.62 -5.49
CA VAL A 8 7.57 -3.31 -6.13
C VAL A 8 7.19 -2.28 -5.08
N GLY A 9 7.96 -1.18 -5.04
CA GLY A 9 7.84 -0.16 -3.99
C GLY A 9 6.45 0.46 -3.87
N GLU A 10 5.86 0.93 -4.98
CA GLU A 10 4.62 1.72 -4.93
C GLU A 10 3.56 1.24 -5.92
N HIS A 11 3.80 1.36 -7.23
CA HIS A 11 2.82 1.01 -8.26
C HIS A 11 3.39 -0.02 -9.22
N LEU A 12 2.58 -1.00 -9.59
CA LEU A 12 2.91 -1.99 -10.61
C LEU A 12 1.87 -1.97 -11.72
N LEU A 13 2.39 -1.83 -12.94
CA LEU A 13 1.64 -2.01 -14.18
C LEU A 13 2.12 -3.28 -14.85
N VAL A 14 1.17 -4.13 -15.24
CA VAL A 14 1.43 -5.30 -16.06
C VAL A 14 0.62 -5.15 -17.34
N ASP A 15 1.31 -5.17 -18.48
CA ASP A 15 0.64 -4.92 -19.75
C ASP A 15 -0.26 -6.06 -20.20
N ASP A 16 0.06 -7.31 -19.84
CA ASP A 16 -0.62 -8.48 -20.40
C ASP A 16 -1.14 -9.45 -19.33
N PHE A 17 -0.32 -10.36 -18.81
CA PHE A 17 -0.77 -11.39 -17.87
C PHE A 17 0.21 -11.64 -16.71
N VAL A 18 -0.32 -12.24 -15.64
CA VAL A 18 0.46 -12.75 -14.50
C VAL A 18 0.13 -14.22 -14.29
N LEU A 19 1.14 -15.09 -14.38
CA LEU A 19 0.99 -16.53 -14.27
C LEU A 19 1.89 -17.09 -13.18
N ASN A 20 1.32 -17.89 -12.26
CA ASN A 20 2.03 -18.63 -11.21
C ASN A 20 3.06 -17.78 -10.45
N SER A 21 2.77 -16.51 -10.24
CA SER A 21 3.74 -15.53 -9.74
C SER A 21 3.37 -15.02 -8.36
N LYS A 22 4.37 -14.58 -7.58
CA LYS A 22 4.18 -13.88 -6.30
C LYS A 22 4.56 -12.42 -6.48
N VAL A 23 3.58 -11.55 -6.46
CA VAL A 23 3.76 -10.13 -6.75
C VAL A 23 3.32 -9.32 -5.56
N PHE A 24 4.24 -8.51 -5.03
CA PHE A 24 4.01 -7.62 -3.91
C PHE A 24 4.18 -6.19 -4.38
N CYS A 25 3.19 -5.35 -4.11
CA CYS A 25 3.17 -3.94 -4.49
C CYS A 25 2.77 -3.06 -3.30
N GLY A 26 3.46 -1.94 -3.08
CA GLY A 26 3.19 -1.09 -1.92
C GLY A 26 1.85 -0.35 -1.94
N SER A 27 1.36 0.07 -3.11
CA SER A 27 0.15 0.89 -3.26
C SER A 27 -0.85 0.25 -4.22
N THR A 28 -0.57 0.23 -5.53
CA THR A 28 -1.54 -0.26 -6.52
C THR A 28 -0.94 -1.27 -7.50
N LEU A 29 -1.71 -2.32 -7.84
CA LEU A 29 -1.37 -3.22 -8.93
C LEU A 29 -2.47 -3.16 -9.99
N GLN A 30 -2.08 -3.00 -11.26
CA GLN A 30 -3.01 -3.03 -12.37
C GLN A 30 -2.50 -3.87 -13.53
N VAL A 31 -3.39 -4.69 -14.08
CA VAL A 31 -3.20 -5.33 -15.39
C VAL A 31 -3.99 -4.51 -16.40
N THR A 32 -3.30 -3.94 -17.40
CA THR A 32 -3.88 -2.90 -18.28
C THR A 32 -4.50 -3.45 -19.56
N ALA A 33 -4.01 -4.57 -20.12
CA ALA A 33 -4.66 -5.18 -21.28
C ALA A 33 -6.09 -5.60 -20.97
N PRO A 34 -7.08 -5.25 -21.82
CA PRO A 34 -8.46 -5.71 -21.67
C PRO A 34 -8.62 -7.24 -21.64
N TYR A 35 -7.75 -7.94 -22.38
CA TYR A 35 -7.68 -9.41 -22.44
C TYR A 35 -6.70 -10.01 -21.44
N GLY A 36 -6.04 -9.16 -20.66
CA GLY A 36 -5.10 -9.58 -19.65
C GLY A 36 -5.76 -10.46 -18.60
N TYR A 37 -4.97 -11.35 -18.03
CA TYR A 37 -5.46 -12.29 -17.05
C TYR A 37 -4.42 -12.65 -16.00
N VAL A 38 -4.92 -13.10 -14.86
CA VAL A 38 -4.11 -13.51 -13.73
C VAL A 38 -4.50 -14.91 -13.34
N TYR A 39 -3.55 -15.82 -13.23
CA TYR A 39 -3.82 -17.19 -12.82
C TYR A 39 -2.63 -17.81 -12.09
N GLY A 40 -2.92 -18.33 -10.89
CA GLY A 40 -1.95 -18.99 -10.05
C GLY A 40 -1.02 -18.01 -9.32
N GLY A 41 -0.76 -18.30 -8.04
CA GLY A 41 0.14 -17.51 -7.20
C GLY A 41 -0.58 -16.47 -6.36
N VAL A 42 0.17 -15.46 -5.91
CA VAL A 42 -0.27 -14.47 -4.92
C VAL A 42 -0.02 -13.06 -5.45
N LEU A 43 -1.06 -12.23 -5.47
CA LEU A 43 -0.95 -10.82 -5.84
C LEU A 43 -1.37 -9.99 -4.66
N GLN A 44 -0.45 -9.17 -4.18
CA GLN A 44 -0.66 -8.32 -3.02
C GLN A 44 -0.43 -6.85 -3.39
N ALA A 45 -1.37 -5.99 -3.02
CA ALA A 45 -1.19 -4.54 -3.09
C ALA A 45 -1.63 -3.88 -1.78
N GLY A 46 -1.00 -2.76 -1.40
CA GLY A 46 -1.40 -2.05 -0.18
C GLY A 46 -2.82 -1.47 -0.25
N ASN A 47 -3.24 -0.97 -1.41
CA ASN A 47 -4.49 -0.22 -1.55
C ASN A 47 -5.41 -0.85 -2.60
N LEU A 48 -5.02 -0.84 -3.86
CA LEU A 48 -5.93 -1.18 -4.96
C LEU A 48 -5.34 -2.24 -5.87
N ILE A 49 -6.19 -3.17 -6.29
CA ILE A 49 -5.88 -4.12 -7.36
C ILE A 49 -6.93 -3.95 -8.45
N LEU A 50 -6.50 -3.76 -9.70
CA LEU A 50 -7.38 -3.75 -10.87
C LEU A 50 -6.97 -4.84 -11.85
N LEU A 51 -7.86 -5.82 -12.03
CA LEU A 51 -7.63 -6.96 -12.91
C LEU A 51 -8.73 -7.06 -13.97
N PRO A 52 -8.38 -7.32 -15.23
CA PRO A 52 -9.35 -7.64 -16.27
C PRO A 52 -9.95 -9.02 -16.02
N ASN A 53 -9.12 -10.05 -15.91
CA ASN A 53 -9.59 -11.41 -15.69
C ASN A 53 -8.77 -12.14 -14.63
N VAL A 54 -9.42 -13.01 -13.86
CA VAL A 54 -8.79 -13.92 -12.91
C VAL A 54 -9.20 -15.34 -13.26
N GLY A 55 -8.23 -16.13 -13.71
CA GLY A 55 -8.41 -17.41 -14.35
C GLY A 55 -7.78 -17.49 -15.74
N LEU A 56 -7.50 -18.72 -16.20
CA LEU A 56 -7.04 -18.94 -17.57
C LEU A 56 -8.13 -18.60 -18.60
N PRO A 57 -7.77 -17.95 -19.72
CA PRO A 57 -8.71 -17.70 -20.81
C PRO A 57 -9.23 -19.03 -21.39
N GLY A 58 -10.54 -19.10 -21.67
CA GLY A 58 -11.17 -20.28 -22.28
C GLY A 58 -11.63 -21.38 -21.32
N THR A 59 -11.38 -21.26 -20.02
CA THR A 59 -11.94 -22.19 -19.02
C THR A 59 -13.45 -22.00 -18.90
N LYS A 60 -14.22 -22.92 -19.50
CA LYS A 60 -15.64 -23.12 -19.17
C LYS A 60 -15.71 -23.83 -17.82
N GLU A 61 -16.70 -23.49 -17.01
CA GLU A 61 -16.95 -24.19 -15.74
C GLU A 61 -17.06 -25.69 -16.00
N THR A 62 -16.03 -26.44 -15.63
CA THR A 62 -16.15 -27.87 -15.46
C THR A 62 -17.02 -28.07 -14.23
N LYS A 63 -18.30 -28.40 -14.44
CA LYS A 63 -19.11 -29.07 -13.42
C LYS A 63 -18.41 -30.40 -13.11
N SER A 64 -17.46 -30.41 -12.19
CA SER A 64 -16.73 -31.61 -11.82
C SER A 64 -17.52 -32.37 -10.76
N ASP A 65 -18.48 -33.18 -11.21
CA ASP A 65 -19.01 -34.33 -10.46
C ASP A 65 -18.06 -35.54 -10.52
N LYS A 66 -16.76 -35.31 -10.68
CA LYS A 66 -15.76 -36.38 -10.67
C LYS A 66 -14.57 -35.98 -9.83
N VAL A 67 -14.45 -36.68 -8.71
CA VAL A 67 -13.23 -36.82 -7.92
C VAL A 67 -12.16 -37.41 -8.86
N SER A 68 -11.34 -36.54 -9.45
CA SER A 68 -10.10 -36.93 -10.10
C SER A 68 -8.95 -36.31 -9.33
N GLU A 69 -8.16 -37.20 -8.73
CA GLU A 69 -6.82 -37.08 -8.17
C GLU A 69 -6.18 -35.69 -8.10
N GLU A 70 -5.72 -35.36 -6.90
CA GLU A 70 -4.95 -34.19 -6.47
C GLU A 70 -3.86 -33.73 -7.48
N LYS A 71 -4.27 -32.99 -8.51
CA LYS A 71 -3.48 -31.86 -9.01
C LYS A 71 -4.20 -30.62 -8.53
N SER A 72 -3.79 -30.15 -7.35
CA SER A 72 -4.17 -28.83 -6.83
C SER A 72 -3.97 -27.82 -7.95
N GLU A 73 -5.05 -27.43 -8.64
CA GLU A 73 -4.99 -26.34 -9.60
C GLU A 73 -4.40 -25.13 -8.87
N PRO A 74 -3.46 -24.38 -9.46
CA PRO A 74 -2.82 -23.29 -8.77
C PRO A 74 -3.87 -22.26 -8.37
N HIS A 75 -4.15 -22.20 -7.05
CA HIS A 75 -5.13 -21.28 -6.50
C HIS A 75 -4.58 -19.86 -6.63
N THR A 76 -5.40 -18.95 -7.15
CA THR A 76 -5.05 -17.54 -7.23
C THR A 76 -5.48 -16.86 -5.93
N ILE A 77 -4.54 -16.23 -5.25
CA ILE A 77 -4.79 -15.45 -4.03
C ILE A 77 -4.57 -13.98 -4.34
N ILE A 78 -5.57 -13.16 -4.07
CA ILE A 78 -5.53 -11.71 -4.25
C ILE A 78 -5.66 -11.07 -2.88
N GLU A 79 -4.71 -10.21 -2.52
CA GLU A 79 -4.65 -9.57 -1.21
C GLU A 79 -4.56 -8.06 -1.35
N VAL A 80 -5.49 -7.36 -0.71
CA VAL A 80 -5.46 -5.89 -0.61
C VAL A 80 -5.58 -5.43 0.83
N GLY A 81 -4.97 -4.28 1.08
CA GLY A 81 -4.91 -3.66 2.39
C GLY A 81 -3.50 -3.65 2.94
N ILE A 82 -3.11 -2.53 3.54
CA ILE A 82 -1.84 -2.42 4.24
C ILE A 82 -1.73 -3.59 5.22
N THR A 83 -0.67 -4.38 5.12
CA THR A 83 -0.36 -5.38 6.13
C THR A 83 -0.31 -4.69 7.50
N THR A 84 -0.68 -5.39 8.57
CA THR A 84 -0.55 -4.87 9.94
C THR A 84 0.84 -4.31 10.21
N ASN A 85 1.87 -4.85 9.54
CA ASN A 85 3.26 -4.42 9.65
C ASN A 85 3.51 -3.05 9.03
N ASN A 86 3.05 -2.80 7.80
CA ASN A 86 3.22 -1.51 7.13
C ASN A 86 2.43 -0.40 7.86
N ARG A 87 1.27 -0.72 8.47
CA ARG A 87 0.53 0.23 9.32
C ARG A 87 1.31 0.58 10.60
N LYS A 88 1.99 -0.40 11.21
CA LYS A 88 2.87 -0.15 12.36
C LYS A 88 4.04 0.74 11.96
N GLN A 89 4.72 0.42 10.87
CA GLN A 89 5.84 1.22 10.35
C GLN A 89 5.43 2.67 10.03
N PHE A 90 4.26 2.87 9.43
CA PHE A 90 3.72 4.22 9.20
C PHE A 90 3.52 4.99 10.52
N ASN A 91 2.88 4.36 11.51
CA ASN A 91 2.65 4.98 12.81
C ASN A 91 3.96 5.25 13.58
N GLU A 92 4.94 4.37 13.48
CA GLU A 92 6.26 4.54 14.07
C GLU A 92 7.02 5.71 13.41
N LEU A 93 7.00 5.80 12.08
CA LEU A 93 7.57 6.94 11.36
C LEU A 93 6.88 8.26 11.73
N GLN A 94 5.56 8.26 11.93
CA GLN A 94 4.83 9.42 12.44
C GLN A 94 5.33 9.81 13.83
N LYS A 95 5.40 8.85 14.77
CA LYS A 95 5.87 9.11 16.13
C LYS A 95 7.30 9.66 16.14
N LEU A 96 8.20 9.07 15.35
CA LEU A 96 9.59 9.53 15.24
C LEU A 96 9.67 10.95 14.67
N THR A 97 8.84 11.28 13.67
CA THR A 97 8.77 12.62 13.09
C THR A 97 8.30 13.64 14.13
N ASP A 98 7.21 13.32 14.83
CA ASP A 98 6.62 14.21 15.84
C ASP A 98 7.61 14.42 17.00
N THR A 99 8.34 13.37 17.41
CA THR A 99 9.41 13.48 18.41
C THR A 99 10.57 14.35 17.92
N SER A 100 11.07 14.15 16.70
CA SER A 100 12.16 15.00 16.17
C SER A 100 11.75 16.46 16.01
N LEU A 101 10.49 16.75 15.66
CA LEU A 101 9.97 18.11 15.59
C LEU A 101 9.84 18.74 16.97
N GLN A 102 9.37 17.99 17.96
CA GLN A 102 9.30 18.48 19.34
C GLN A 102 10.70 18.81 19.88
N SER A 103 11.66 17.90 19.72
CA SER A 103 13.05 18.15 20.15
C SER A 103 13.67 19.35 19.43
N LEU A 104 13.33 19.58 18.16
CA LEU A 104 13.77 20.79 17.46
C LEU A 104 13.16 22.07 18.06
N GLN A 105 11.87 22.05 18.40
CA GLN A 105 11.21 23.20 19.05
C GLN A 105 11.81 23.48 20.43
N ASP A 106 12.10 22.44 21.20
CA ASP A 106 12.73 22.56 22.51
C ASP A 106 14.13 23.18 22.37
N ASN A 107 14.96 22.67 21.45
CA ASN A 107 16.29 23.23 21.16
C ASN A 107 16.22 24.70 20.71
N LEU A 108 15.26 25.07 19.86
CA LEU A 108 15.10 26.47 19.42
C LEU A 108 14.74 27.39 20.60
N THR A 109 13.90 26.91 21.53
CA THR A 109 13.52 27.67 22.72
C THR A 109 14.71 27.89 23.66
N GLU A 110 15.57 26.88 23.81
CA GLU A 110 16.80 27.00 24.60
C GLU A 110 17.83 27.93 23.94
N ILE A 111 17.98 27.87 22.61
CA ILE A 111 18.82 28.82 21.85
C ILE A 111 18.32 30.26 22.05
N ASP A 112 17.02 30.52 21.91
CA ASP A 112 16.43 31.85 22.13
C ASP A 112 16.71 32.35 23.56
N THR A 113 16.59 31.47 24.55
CA THR A 113 16.90 31.79 25.95
C THR A 113 18.37 32.16 26.15
N ILE A 114 19.30 31.45 25.50
CA ILE A 114 20.73 31.77 25.55
C ILE A 114 21.01 33.11 24.85
N LEU A 115 20.36 33.39 23.73
CA LEU A 115 20.47 34.66 23.01
C LEU A 115 19.95 35.83 23.86
N GLU A 116 18.83 35.68 24.57
CA GLU A 116 18.35 36.68 25.53
C GLU A 116 19.36 36.90 26.67
N GLN A 117 19.91 35.82 27.24
CA GLN A 117 20.96 35.91 28.26
C GLN A 117 22.29 36.49 27.76
N LEU A 118 22.51 36.49 26.44
CA LEU A 118 23.68 37.11 25.80
C LEU A 118 23.51 38.62 25.68
N GLU A 119 22.29 39.12 25.42
CA GLU A 119 21.98 40.56 25.45
C GLU A 119 22.25 41.17 26.83
N ASP A 120 22.00 40.41 27.90
CA ASP A 120 22.14 40.89 29.28
C ASP A 120 23.55 40.72 29.90
N GLY A 121 24.35 39.75 29.44
CA GLY A 121 25.56 39.32 30.16
C GLY A 121 26.85 39.17 29.35
N GLY A 122 26.80 39.27 28.02
CA GLY A 122 27.96 39.10 27.14
C GLY A 122 28.43 37.65 26.94
N TRP A 123 29.36 37.48 25.99
CA TRP A 123 29.89 36.19 25.53
C TRP A 123 30.96 35.60 26.46
N ASN A 124 30.88 34.30 26.75
CA ASN A 124 31.98 33.51 27.31
C ASN A 124 32.15 32.19 26.54
N GLU A 125 33.29 31.54 26.73
CA GLU A 125 33.69 30.35 25.97
C GLU A 125 32.73 29.16 26.19
N GLU A 126 32.21 29.01 27.42
CA GLU A 126 31.23 27.98 27.79
C GLU A 126 29.90 28.14 27.05
N LYS A 127 29.38 29.38 26.92
CA LYS A 127 28.15 29.66 26.15
C LYS A 127 28.34 29.42 24.65
N ILE A 128 29.54 29.68 24.11
CA ILE A 128 29.86 29.42 22.70
C ILE A 128 29.89 27.91 22.43
N GLU A 129 30.48 27.14 23.34
CA GLU A 129 30.52 25.67 23.24
C GLU A 129 29.11 25.08 23.31
N THR A 130 28.28 25.53 24.27
CA THR A 130 26.88 25.10 24.40
C THR A 130 26.04 25.44 23.15
N LEU A 131 26.22 26.63 22.54
CA LEU A 131 25.53 26.98 21.29
C LEU A 131 25.96 26.09 20.11
N SER A 132 27.24 25.74 20.03
CA SER A 132 27.78 24.83 19.00
C SER A 132 27.22 23.41 19.15
N GLU A 133 27.02 22.93 20.39
CA GLU A 133 26.36 21.65 20.65
C GLU A 133 24.88 21.68 20.22
N PHE A 134 24.15 22.74 20.57
CA PHE A 134 22.76 22.93 20.16
C PHE A 134 22.59 23.05 18.64
N GLU A 135 23.51 23.75 17.96
CA GLU A 135 23.52 23.83 16.49
C GLU A 135 23.64 22.43 15.86
N THR A 136 24.61 21.64 16.35
CA THR A 136 24.84 20.27 15.87
C THR A 136 23.63 19.36 16.11
N GLU A 137 22.99 19.49 17.28
CA GLU A 137 21.82 18.69 17.63
C GLU A 137 20.57 19.12 16.85
N ALA A 138 20.38 20.43 16.64
CA ALA A 138 19.32 20.97 15.80
C ALA A 138 19.49 20.49 14.34
N GLU A 139 20.70 20.54 13.77
CA GLU A 139 20.97 20.05 12.42
C GLU A 139 20.63 18.57 12.28
N LYS A 140 21.06 17.74 13.24
CA LYS A 140 20.74 16.30 13.27
C LYS A 140 19.23 16.06 13.36
N ASN A 141 18.52 16.82 14.19
CA ASN A 141 17.07 16.71 14.35
C ASN A 141 16.33 17.12 13.07
N VAL A 142 16.76 18.18 12.39
CA VAL A 142 16.21 18.61 11.08
C VAL A 142 16.44 17.53 10.02
N ILE A 143 17.66 17.01 9.89
CA ILE A 143 17.99 15.96 8.91
C ILE A 143 17.17 14.70 9.18
N SER A 144 17.05 14.29 10.45
CA SER A 144 16.24 13.14 10.87
C SER A 144 14.75 13.34 10.55
N ALA A 145 14.19 14.48 10.94
CA ALA A 145 12.79 14.83 10.68
C ALA A 145 12.51 14.87 9.18
N PHE A 146 13.36 15.52 8.38
CA PHE A 146 13.21 15.59 6.94
C PHE A 146 13.31 14.21 6.28
N THR A 147 14.25 13.38 6.71
CA THR A 147 14.40 12.01 6.20
C THR A 147 13.18 11.16 6.53
N ASN A 148 12.65 11.26 7.74
CA ASN A 148 11.45 10.54 8.17
C ASN A 148 10.19 11.05 7.46
N LEU A 149 10.07 12.37 7.24
CA LEU A 149 9.01 12.97 6.45
C LEU A 149 9.03 12.49 5.00
N ARG A 150 10.22 12.43 4.39
CA ARG A 150 10.38 11.93 3.01
C ARG A 150 10.01 10.45 2.89
N LYS A 151 10.41 9.61 3.86
CA LYS A 151 9.97 8.21 3.96
C LYS A 151 8.47 8.10 4.20
N ARG A 152 7.89 9.05 4.93
CA ARG A 152 6.45 9.12 5.18
C ARG A 152 5.69 9.61 3.96
N GLU A 153 6.22 10.51 3.14
CA GLU A 153 5.62 10.98 1.89
C GLU A 153 5.38 9.84 0.91
N SER A 154 6.34 8.92 0.75
CA SER A 154 6.13 7.64 0.04
C SER A 154 5.03 6.75 0.67
N HIS A 155 4.49 7.14 1.82
CA HIS A 155 3.36 6.51 2.49
C HIS A 155 2.16 7.48 2.72
N ILE A 156 2.18 8.73 2.24
CA ILE A 156 1.04 9.65 2.40
C ILE A 156 -0.09 9.29 1.45
N GLU A 157 0.22 8.88 0.21
CA GLU A 157 -0.78 8.31 -0.70
C GLU A 157 -1.46 7.08 -0.09
N ILE A 158 -0.69 6.30 0.68
CA ILE A 158 -1.22 5.18 1.47
C ILE A 158 -2.23 5.71 2.50
N LYS A 159 -2.00 6.84 3.20
CA LYS A 159 -2.96 7.36 4.20
C LYS A 159 -4.33 7.73 3.61
N ASP A 160 -4.37 8.48 2.52
CA ASP A 160 -5.65 8.94 1.94
C ASP A 160 -6.40 7.81 1.24
N LEU A 161 -5.72 6.99 0.42
CA LEU A 161 -6.35 5.81 -0.14
C LEU A 161 -6.78 4.82 0.92
N ASN A 162 -6.04 4.63 2.02
CA ASN A 162 -6.50 3.73 3.07
C ASN A 162 -7.67 4.26 3.86
N ARG A 163 -7.75 5.58 4.04
CA ARG A 163 -8.93 6.20 4.66
C ARG A 163 -10.17 6.00 3.80
N ILE A 164 -10.05 6.13 2.48
CA ILE A 164 -11.17 6.05 1.54
C ILE A 164 -11.56 4.59 1.22
N SER A 165 -10.57 3.72 1.00
CA SER A 165 -10.79 2.32 0.62
C SER A 165 -11.13 1.40 1.79
N ASN A 166 -11.03 1.90 3.02
CA ASN A 166 -11.25 1.15 4.25
C ASN A 166 -10.52 -0.21 4.24
N GLY A 167 -9.25 -0.23 3.80
CA GLY A 167 -8.46 -1.47 3.75
C GLY A 167 -8.29 -2.11 2.40
N GLY A 168 -8.50 -1.32 1.35
CA GLY A 168 -8.24 -1.69 -0.02
C GLY A 168 -9.43 -2.26 -0.76
N VAL A 169 -9.34 -2.21 -2.09
CA VAL A 169 -10.38 -2.67 -3.01
C VAL A 169 -9.77 -3.49 -4.14
N VAL A 170 -10.35 -4.65 -4.40
CA VAL A 170 -10.07 -5.45 -5.60
C VAL A 170 -11.16 -5.17 -6.63
N PHE A 171 -10.76 -4.76 -7.83
CA PHE A 171 -11.62 -4.52 -8.97
C PHE A 171 -11.39 -5.59 -10.04
N ILE A 172 -12.44 -6.31 -10.39
CA ILE A 172 -12.46 -7.27 -11.49
C ILE A 172 -13.39 -6.75 -12.59
N THR A 173 -12.84 -6.24 -13.69
CA THR A 173 -13.64 -5.64 -14.77
C THR A 173 -14.23 -6.68 -15.72
N GLY A 174 -13.54 -7.81 -15.90
CA GLY A 174 -13.98 -8.97 -16.67
C GLY A 174 -14.41 -10.12 -15.75
N LYS A 175 -13.84 -11.31 -15.95
CA LYS A 175 -14.26 -12.56 -15.29
C LYS A 175 -13.38 -12.92 -14.10
N ILE A 176 -13.98 -13.42 -13.02
CA ILE A 176 -13.29 -14.09 -11.90
C ILE A 176 -13.81 -15.51 -11.77
N LEU A 177 -12.90 -16.49 -11.72
CA LEU A 177 -13.22 -17.92 -11.57
C LEU A 177 -13.53 -18.29 -10.13
N THR A 178 -14.39 -19.32 -9.98
CA THR A 178 -14.62 -20.01 -8.71
C THR A 178 -13.31 -20.55 -8.12
N GLY A 179 -13.23 -20.60 -6.79
CA GLY A 179 -12.03 -21.03 -6.06
C GLY A 179 -10.97 -19.94 -5.87
N THR A 180 -11.11 -18.79 -6.53
CA THR A 180 -10.23 -17.62 -6.27
C THR A 180 -10.39 -17.15 -4.82
N VAL A 181 -9.27 -16.91 -4.15
CA VAL A 181 -9.24 -16.38 -2.78
C VAL A 181 -9.01 -14.87 -2.84
N ILE A 182 -9.88 -14.12 -2.16
CA ILE A 182 -9.77 -12.68 -2.03
C ILE A 182 -9.64 -12.33 -0.56
N ASN A 183 -8.51 -11.76 -0.19
CA ASN A 183 -8.26 -11.22 1.14
C ASN A 183 -8.35 -9.70 1.05
N VAL A 184 -9.23 -9.10 1.84
CA VAL A 184 -9.31 -7.65 2.04
C VAL A 184 -9.09 -7.39 3.52
N ARG A 185 -7.97 -6.73 3.87
CA ARG A 185 -7.44 -6.66 5.24
C ARG A 185 -7.26 -8.03 5.88
N ARG A 186 -8.15 -8.37 6.83
CA ARG A 186 -8.13 -9.58 7.65
C ARG A 186 -9.25 -10.55 7.29
N SER A 187 -10.14 -10.15 6.38
CA SER A 187 -11.25 -10.97 5.94
C SER A 187 -10.88 -11.71 4.67
N ARG A 188 -11.27 -12.97 4.63
CA ARG A 188 -11.09 -13.86 3.48
C ARG A 188 -12.42 -14.19 2.85
N PHE A 189 -12.47 -14.14 1.53
CA PHE A 189 -13.61 -14.56 0.73
C PHE A 189 -13.12 -15.53 -0.34
N ASN A 190 -13.74 -16.72 -0.39
CA ASN A 190 -13.50 -17.66 -1.49
C ASN A 190 -14.65 -17.49 -2.50
N VAL A 191 -14.31 -17.20 -3.75
CA VAL A 191 -15.30 -16.99 -4.81
C VAL A 191 -16.05 -18.30 -5.05
N PRO A 192 -17.38 -18.36 -4.79
CA PRO A 192 -18.11 -19.61 -4.82
C PRO A 192 -18.55 -20.02 -6.23
N ALA A 193 -18.73 -19.03 -7.12
CA ALA A 193 -19.15 -19.22 -8.49
C ALA A 193 -18.50 -18.15 -9.37
N THR A 194 -18.31 -18.49 -10.64
CA THR A 194 -17.75 -17.55 -11.60
C THR A 194 -18.62 -16.30 -11.70
N ALA A 195 -17.99 -15.13 -11.67
CA ALA A 195 -18.70 -13.86 -11.76
C ALA A 195 -17.98 -12.88 -12.69
N THR A 196 -18.69 -11.82 -13.07
CA THR A 196 -18.14 -10.70 -13.83
C THR A 196 -18.51 -9.38 -13.16
N ASP A 197 -17.76 -8.31 -13.46
CA ASP A 197 -18.03 -6.96 -12.97
C ASP A 197 -18.14 -6.90 -11.43
N LYS A 198 -17.15 -7.45 -10.73
CA LYS A 198 -17.15 -7.51 -9.27
C LYS A 198 -16.04 -6.65 -8.67
N ALA A 199 -16.42 -5.84 -7.69
CA ALA A 199 -15.49 -5.22 -6.77
C ALA A 199 -15.67 -5.77 -5.36
N TYR A 200 -14.55 -5.96 -4.67
CA TYR A 200 -14.47 -6.50 -3.31
C TYR A 200 -13.80 -5.47 -2.42
N SER A 201 -14.53 -4.99 -1.42
CA SER A 201 -14.05 -3.98 -0.46
C SER A 201 -14.43 -4.39 0.96
N PHE A 202 -13.77 -3.82 1.97
CA PHE A 202 -14.06 -4.11 3.36
C PHE A 202 -15.03 -3.09 3.97
N ASP A 203 -16.00 -3.60 4.73
CA ASP A 203 -16.99 -2.84 5.50
C ASP A 203 -17.10 -3.43 6.93
N GLU A 204 -17.93 -2.85 7.79
CA GLU A 204 -18.06 -3.24 9.21
C GLU A 204 -18.34 -4.75 9.41
N ASN A 205 -19.11 -5.34 8.48
CA ASN A 205 -19.52 -6.74 8.54
C ASN A 205 -18.65 -7.70 7.70
N GLY A 206 -17.50 -7.24 7.17
CA GLY A 206 -16.59 -8.05 6.36
C GLY A 206 -16.51 -7.60 4.90
N ILE A 207 -16.28 -8.54 3.98
CA ILE A 207 -16.14 -8.22 2.55
C ILE A 207 -17.52 -7.93 1.94
N LYS A 208 -17.65 -6.73 1.36
CA LYS A 208 -18.79 -6.28 0.58
C LYS A 208 -18.52 -6.42 -0.91
N PHE A 209 -19.57 -6.74 -1.67
CA PHE A 209 -19.54 -6.89 -3.11
C PHE A 209 -20.28 -5.73 -3.77
N ASN A 210 -19.64 -5.08 -4.73
CA ASN A 210 -20.26 -4.02 -5.54
C ASN A 210 -20.02 -4.29 -7.04
N SER A 211 -20.72 -3.55 -7.91
CA SER A 211 -20.35 -3.49 -9.33
C SER A 211 -18.95 -2.88 -9.46
N CYS A 212 -18.08 -3.53 -10.23
CA CYS A 212 -16.75 -3.00 -10.51
C CYS A 212 -16.86 -1.67 -11.25
N LYS A 213 -17.67 -1.59 -12.30
CA LYS A 213 -17.87 -0.38 -13.11
C LYS A 213 -18.35 0.82 -12.31
N GLU A 214 -19.28 0.61 -11.38
CA GLU A 214 -19.80 1.71 -10.57
C GLU A 214 -18.78 2.19 -9.54
N LEU A 215 -18.18 1.26 -8.80
CA LEU A 215 -17.24 1.62 -7.74
C LEU A 215 -15.94 2.20 -8.31
N LEU A 216 -15.46 1.68 -9.44
CA LEU A 216 -14.21 2.11 -10.06
C LEU A 216 -14.20 3.60 -10.41
N LYS A 217 -15.36 4.21 -10.73
CA LYS A 217 -15.48 5.65 -10.99
C LYS A 217 -14.94 6.50 -9.84
N ASN A 218 -15.09 6.02 -8.60
CA ASN A 218 -14.64 6.72 -7.41
C ASN A 218 -13.13 6.56 -7.15
N TYR A 219 -12.49 5.58 -7.80
CA TYR A 219 -11.08 5.23 -7.56
C TYR A 219 -10.17 5.42 -8.78
N GLN A 220 -10.72 5.75 -9.94
CA GLN A 220 -10.00 5.83 -11.21
C GLN A 220 -8.88 6.88 -11.24
N GLN A 221 -8.93 7.89 -10.36
CA GLN A 221 -7.87 8.88 -10.22
C GLN A 221 -6.63 8.38 -9.46
N TYR A 222 -6.76 7.27 -8.72
CA TYR A 222 -5.69 6.72 -7.90
C TYR A 222 -4.91 5.59 -8.57
N PHE A 223 -5.35 5.15 -9.75
CA PHE A 223 -4.59 4.24 -10.58
C PHE A 223 -3.57 5.02 -11.41
N PHE A 224 -2.38 4.46 -11.54
CA PHE A 224 -1.32 5.07 -12.34
C PHE A 224 -1.76 5.18 -13.80
N ARG A 225 -1.67 6.36 -14.40
CA ARG A 225 -2.00 6.57 -15.82
C ARG A 225 -0.71 6.60 -16.62
N MET A 226 -0.61 5.72 -17.61
CA MET A 226 0.45 5.85 -18.61
C MET A 226 0.23 7.17 -19.36
N PRO A 227 1.28 7.99 -19.59
CA PRO A 227 1.18 9.10 -20.52
C PRO A 227 0.78 8.57 -21.91
N ALA A 228 -0.13 9.29 -22.55
CA ALA A 228 -0.66 8.96 -23.88
C ALA A 228 0.37 9.19 -24.99
#